data_AF-A0A7C3PTB0-F1
#
_entry.id   AF-A0A7C3PTB0-F1
#
_cell.length_a   1.000
_cell.length_b   1.000
_cell.length_c   1.000
_cell.angle_alpha   90.00
_cell.angle_beta   90.00
_cell.angle_gamma   90.00
#
_symmetry.space_group_name_H-M   'P 1'
#
loop_
_entity.id
_entity.type
_entity.pdbx_description
1 polymer ?
#
loop_
_entity_poly.entity_id
_entity_poly.type
_entity_poly.pdbx_seq_one_letter_code
_entity_poly.pdbx_strand_id
1 'polypeptide(L)'
;QLKVPFRKPLIAFTPKSLLRHPQCVSRWDEFAAGGFSEVYDDLSADPSRVSRLVFCNGKIYYELMAKKQELKNGSVAIVRIEQLYPFPAKKIKAILARYRKAKEYLWVQEEPENMGAWSYLLRTFRDVPLRCIARPESASPATGSKKQSEKQQKEIVDKTLS
;
A
#
# COMPACT_ATOMS: atom_id res chain seq x y z
N GLN A 1 23.29 -7.68 -15.44
CA GLN A 1 22.70 -8.53 -16.50
C GLN A 1 21.19 -8.65 -16.26
N LEU A 2 20.35 -8.53 -17.30
CA LEU A 2 18.92 -8.85 -17.19
C LEU A 2 18.75 -10.37 -17.11
N LYS A 3 18.25 -10.87 -15.98
CA LYS A 3 18.15 -12.32 -15.71
C LYS A 3 16.91 -12.99 -16.33
N VAL A 4 15.88 -12.23 -16.70
CA VAL A 4 14.66 -12.78 -17.29
C VAL A 4 14.88 -13.18 -18.77
N PRO A 5 14.44 -14.37 -19.22
CA PRO A 5 14.68 -14.87 -20.57
C PRO A 5 13.78 -14.25 -21.65
N PHE A 6 12.92 -13.30 -21.28
CA PHE A 6 12.02 -12.60 -22.18
C PHE A 6 12.09 -11.09 -21.96
N ARG A 7 11.39 -10.32 -22.82
CA ARG A 7 11.24 -8.87 -22.66
C ARG A 7 9.76 -8.53 -22.54
N LYS A 8 9.41 -7.83 -21.46
CA LYS A 8 8.11 -7.18 -21.27
C LYS A 8 8.37 -5.75 -20.79
N PRO A 9 7.57 -4.77 -21.25
CA PRO A 9 7.63 -3.43 -20.69
C PRO A 9 7.35 -3.45 -19.20
N LEU A 10 8.13 -2.67 -18.44
CA LEU A 10 7.89 -2.40 -17.02
C LEU A 10 7.50 -0.94 -16.88
N ILE A 11 6.29 -0.69 -16.38
CA ILE A 11 5.86 0.65 -15.98
C ILE A 11 6.18 0.79 -14.49
N ALA A 12 7.17 1.62 -14.16
CA ALA A 12 7.61 1.85 -12.80
C ALA A 12 7.26 3.28 -12.36
N PHE A 13 6.50 3.39 -11.28
CA PHE A 13 6.21 4.67 -10.63
C PHE A 13 7.36 5.04 -9.69
N THR A 14 8.31 5.82 -10.18
CA THR A 14 9.51 6.17 -9.40
C THR A 14 9.18 7.21 -8.34
N PRO A 15 9.67 7.03 -7.09
CA PRO A 15 9.34 7.94 -6.01
C PRO A 15 10.16 9.24 -6.10
N LYS A 16 9.60 10.32 -5.54
CA LYS A 16 10.31 11.60 -5.37
C LYS A 16 10.79 11.78 -3.92
N SER A 17 9.86 11.72 -2.96
CA SER A 17 10.17 11.94 -1.54
C SER A 17 10.95 10.79 -0.91
N LEU A 18 10.76 9.55 -1.38
CA LEU A 18 11.40 8.38 -0.78
C LEU A 18 12.92 8.32 -1.01
N LEU A 19 13.45 9.08 -1.96
CA LEU A 19 14.89 9.12 -2.26
C LEU A 19 15.75 9.54 -1.07
N ARG A 20 15.16 10.24 -0.08
CA ARG A 20 15.84 10.71 1.13
C ARG A 20 15.09 10.35 2.41
N HIS A 21 14.11 9.45 2.32
CA HIS A 21 13.29 9.12 3.49
C HIS A 21 14.08 8.18 4.42
N PRO A 22 14.24 8.49 5.72
CA PRO A 22 15.15 7.76 6.61
C PRO A 22 14.73 6.30 6.84
N GLN A 23 13.44 5.98 6.70
CA GLN A 23 12.94 4.60 6.78
C GLN A 23 12.94 3.87 5.43
N CYS A 24 13.19 4.56 4.31
CA CYS A 24 13.25 3.95 2.99
C CYS A 24 14.68 3.54 2.65
N VAL A 25 15.24 2.65 3.47
CA VAL A 25 16.60 2.12 3.34
C VAL A 25 16.56 0.59 3.30
N SER A 26 17.51 -0.02 2.60
CA SER A 26 17.65 -1.47 2.48
C SER A 26 19.04 -1.90 2.89
N ARG A 27 19.14 -3.06 3.55
CA ARG A 27 20.43 -3.67 3.90
C ARG A 27 21.07 -4.31 2.68
N TRP A 28 22.40 -4.40 2.68
CA TRP A 28 23.16 -5.10 1.63
C TRP A 28 22.69 -6.55 1.41
N ASP A 29 22.38 -7.27 2.48
CA ASP A 29 21.92 -8.66 2.43
C ASP A 29 20.62 -8.83 1.64
N GLU A 30 19.74 -7.82 1.65
CA GLU A 30 18.48 -7.83 0.88
C GLU A 30 18.74 -7.82 -0.63
N PHE A 31 19.86 -7.24 -1.08
CA PHE A 31 20.27 -7.25 -2.49
C PHE A 31 20.99 -8.54 -2.87
N ALA A 32 21.73 -9.14 -1.93
CA ALA A 32 22.54 -10.33 -2.20
C ALA A 32 21.70 -11.61 -2.25
N ALA A 33 20.82 -11.79 -1.26
CA ALA A 33 20.01 -13.01 -1.10
C ALA A 33 18.52 -12.80 -1.42
N GLY A 34 18.08 -11.54 -1.53
CA GLY A 34 16.69 -11.22 -1.81
C GLY A 34 16.35 -11.15 -3.30
N GLY A 35 15.21 -10.53 -3.57
CA GLY A 35 14.70 -10.34 -4.91
C GLY A 35 13.46 -9.46 -4.88
N PHE A 36 12.89 -9.19 -6.05
CA PHE A 36 11.64 -8.45 -6.13
C PHE A 36 10.52 -9.22 -5.41
N SER A 37 9.80 -8.52 -4.54
CA SER A 37 8.62 -9.05 -3.87
C SER A 37 7.40 -8.26 -4.33
N GLU A 38 6.44 -8.96 -4.94
CA GLU A 38 5.20 -8.36 -5.44
C GLU A 38 4.31 -7.80 -4.33
N VAL A 39 4.40 -8.38 -3.13
CA VAL A 39 3.61 -8.03 -1.94
C VAL A 39 4.51 -8.12 -0.70
N TYR A 40 4.48 -7.11 0.16
CA TYR A 40 5.12 -7.12 1.47
C TYR A 40 4.07 -7.15 2.58
N ASP A 41 4.23 -8.11 3.50
CA ASP A 41 3.42 -8.23 4.71
C ASP A 41 3.88 -7.25 5.81
N ASP A 42 3.03 -7.04 6.81
CA ASP A 42 3.34 -6.33 8.05
C ASP A 42 3.93 -7.30 9.09
N LEU A 43 5.27 -7.39 9.12
CA LEU A 43 5.96 -8.30 10.03
C LEU A 43 5.85 -7.90 11.51
N SER A 44 5.42 -6.67 11.81
CA SER A 44 5.23 -6.19 13.18
C SER A 44 3.86 -6.55 13.76
N ALA A 45 2.92 -6.98 12.93
CA ALA A 45 1.55 -7.29 13.35
C ALA A 45 1.44 -8.72 13.90
N ASP A 46 0.70 -8.87 14.99
CA ASP A 46 0.21 -10.16 15.47
C ASP A 46 -1.07 -10.53 14.71
N PRO A 47 -1.06 -11.56 13.83
CA PRO A 47 -2.23 -11.89 13.02
C PRO A 47 -3.48 -12.24 13.82
N SER A 48 -3.32 -12.65 15.09
CA SER A 48 -4.43 -13.02 15.97
C SER A 48 -5.20 -11.82 16.54
N ARG A 49 -4.60 -10.61 16.47
CA ARG A 49 -5.15 -9.34 16.97
C ARG A 49 -5.66 -8.42 15.88
N VAL A 50 -5.28 -8.68 14.62
CA VAL A 50 -5.64 -7.86 13.47
C VAL A 50 -7.12 -8.02 13.13
N SER A 51 -7.87 -6.92 13.21
CA SER A 51 -9.27 -6.82 12.78
C SER A 51 -9.43 -6.03 11.48
N ARG A 52 -8.44 -5.20 11.11
CA ARG A 52 -8.43 -4.38 9.90
C ARG A 52 -7.15 -4.62 9.10
N LEU A 53 -7.30 -4.98 7.83
CA LEU A 53 -6.19 -5.17 6.90
C LEU A 53 -6.16 -4.02 5.89
N VAL A 54 -5.07 -3.28 5.87
CA VAL A 54 -4.86 -2.11 5.02
C VAL A 54 -3.90 -2.47 3.91
N PHE A 55 -4.32 -2.33 2.66
CA PHE A 55 -3.50 -2.49 1.47
C PHE A 55 -3.15 -1.12 0.90
N CYS A 56 -1.91 -0.93 0.47
CA CYS A 56 -1.47 0.30 -0.17
C CYS A 56 -0.34 0.05 -1.18
N ASN A 57 0.02 1.08 -1.95
CA ASN A 57 1.18 1.06 -2.84
C ASN A 57 1.99 2.37 -2.68
N GLY A 58 3.31 2.27 -2.78
CA GLY A 58 4.19 3.43 -2.81
C GLY A 58 4.32 4.14 -1.46
N LYS A 59 4.49 5.47 -1.50
CA LYS A 59 5.01 6.25 -0.37
C LYS A 59 4.05 6.38 0.82
N ILE A 60 2.74 6.28 0.59
CA ILE A 60 1.71 6.37 1.64
C ILE A 60 1.92 5.36 2.76
N TYR A 61 2.54 4.22 2.46
CA TYR A 61 2.93 3.21 3.44
C TYR A 61 3.68 3.80 4.63
N TYR A 62 4.66 4.68 4.39
CA TYR A 62 5.50 5.22 5.45
C TYR A 62 4.72 6.13 6.39
N GLU A 63 3.79 6.91 5.86
CA GLU A 63 2.91 7.79 6.65
C GLU A 63 1.93 6.97 7.49
N LEU A 64 1.33 5.92 6.91
CA LEU A 64 0.46 4.99 7.63
C LEU A 64 1.20 4.21 8.71
N MET A 65 2.41 3.74 8.41
CA MET A 65 3.26 2.99 9.35
C MET A 65 3.66 3.88 10.53
N ALA A 66 4.10 5.10 10.28
CA ALA A 66 4.45 6.07 11.32
C ALA A 66 3.25 6.36 12.24
N LYS A 67 2.06 6.60 11.65
CA LYS A 67 0.85 6.86 12.44
C LYS A 67 0.38 5.63 13.22
N LYS A 68 0.48 4.42 12.64
CA LYS A 68 0.18 3.16 13.35
C LYS A 68 1.08 2.98 14.58
N GLN A 69 2.37 3.30 14.45
CA GLN A 69 3.34 3.23 15.55
C GLN A 69 3.04 4.27 16.64
N GLU A 70 2.74 5.51 16.26
CA GLU A 70 2.32 6.58 17.18
C GLU A 70 1.11 6.14 18.03
N LEU A 71 0.10 5.55 17.39
CA LEU A 71 -1.12 5.08 18.05
C LEU A 71 -0.95 3.73 18.76
N LYS A 72 0.19 3.05 18.61
CA LYS A 72 0.42 1.67 19.08
C LYS A 72 -0.71 0.72 18.68
N ASN A 73 -1.26 0.92 17.48
CA ASN A 73 -2.46 0.23 17.04
C ASN A 73 -2.15 -1.18 16.54
N GLY A 74 -2.31 -2.17 17.43
CA GLY A 74 -2.10 -3.59 17.12
C GLY A 74 -3.26 -4.28 16.39
N SER A 75 -4.39 -3.61 16.17
CA SER A 75 -5.54 -4.19 15.46
C SER A 75 -5.48 -4.00 13.94
N VAL A 76 -4.48 -3.25 13.46
CA VAL A 76 -4.28 -2.93 12.03
C VAL A 76 -3.00 -3.58 11.52
N ALA A 77 -3.05 -4.22 10.36
CA ALA A 77 -1.86 -4.61 9.59
C ALA A 77 -1.82 -3.83 8.26
N ILE A 78 -0.63 -3.34 7.89
CA ILE A 78 -0.42 -2.56 6.66
C ILE A 78 0.42 -3.38 5.67
N VAL A 79 -0.22 -3.82 4.59
CA VAL A 79 0.35 -4.66 3.53
C VAL A 79 0.61 -3.80 2.30
N ARG A 80 1.82 -3.90 1.72
CA ARG A 80 2.16 -3.22 0.46
C ARG A 80 1.95 -4.14 -0.72
N ILE A 81 1.31 -3.64 -1.76
CA ILE A 81 1.22 -4.30 -3.08
C ILE A 81 2.16 -3.55 -4.02
N GLU A 82 3.37 -4.07 -4.23
CA GLU A 82 4.40 -3.42 -5.06
C GLU A 82 4.17 -3.69 -6.55
N GLN A 83 3.65 -4.87 -6.90
CA GLN A 83 3.26 -5.20 -8.26
C GLN A 83 1.75 -5.12 -8.41
N LEU A 84 1.26 -4.09 -9.10
CA LEU A 84 -0.16 -3.97 -9.43
C LEU A 84 -0.56 -4.86 -10.62
N TYR A 85 0.30 -4.95 -11.64
CA TYR A 85 0.07 -5.76 -12.83
C TYR A 85 1.30 -6.61 -13.21
N PRO A 86 1.14 -7.92 -13.48
CA PRO A 86 -0.07 -8.72 -13.26
C PRO A 86 -0.40 -8.85 -11.75
N PHE A 87 -1.69 -8.90 -11.41
CA PHE A 87 -2.14 -8.92 -10.01
C PHE A 87 -1.61 -10.15 -9.25
N PRO A 88 -0.95 -9.99 -8.09
CA PRO A 88 -0.28 -11.07 -7.37
C PRO A 88 -1.25 -11.89 -6.50
N ALA A 89 -2.30 -12.46 -7.11
CA ALA A 89 -3.41 -13.12 -6.42
C ALA A 89 -2.96 -14.22 -5.44
N LYS A 90 -1.94 -15.03 -5.80
CA LYS A 90 -1.43 -16.10 -4.93
C LYS A 90 -0.85 -15.55 -3.61
N LYS A 91 -0.08 -14.46 -3.68
CA LYS A 91 0.50 -13.83 -2.49
C LYS A 91 -0.56 -13.13 -1.65
N ILE A 92 -1.51 -12.44 -2.29
CA ILE A 92 -2.64 -11.82 -1.59
C ILE A 92 -3.47 -12.86 -0.84
N LYS A 93 -3.81 -13.99 -1.46
CA LYS A 93 -4.52 -15.08 -0.79
C LYS A 93 -3.77 -15.64 0.42
N ALA A 94 -2.43 -15.72 0.35
CA ALA A 94 -1.62 -16.14 1.50
C ALA A 94 -1.69 -15.12 2.66
N ILE A 95 -1.66 -13.82 2.35
CA ILE A 95 -1.84 -12.75 3.34
C ILE A 95 -3.23 -12.84 3.98
N LEU A 96 -4.28 -12.96 3.18
CA LEU A 96 -5.66 -13.11 3.68
C LEU A 96 -5.80 -14.35 4.58
N ALA A 97 -5.19 -15.46 4.19
CA ALA A 97 -5.20 -16.70 4.97
C ALA A 97 -4.41 -16.59 6.29
N ARG A 98 -3.46 -15.66 6.39
CA ARG A 98 -2.74 -15.34 7.64
C ARG A 98 -3.60 -14.50 8.58
N TYR A 99 -4.28 -13.48 8.06
CA TYR A 99 -5.12 -12.55 8.84
C TYR A 99 -6.61 -12.94 8.86
N ARG A 100 -6.91 -14.20 9.22
CA ARG A 100 -8.29 -14.75 9.14
C ARG A 100 -9.33 -14.03 10.01
N LYS A 101 -8.89 -13.29 11.03
CA LYS A 101 -9.76 -12.53 11.94
C LYS A 101 -10.07 -11.11 11.43
N ALA A 102 -9.46 -10.68 10.33
CA ALA A 102 -9.75 -9.40 9.73
C ALA A 102 -11.21 -9.35 9.26
N LYS A 103 -11.92 -8.30 9.69
CA LYS A 103 -13.32 -8.02 9.32
C LYS A 103 -13.41 -6.86 8.34
N GLU A 104 -12.36 -6.05 8.27
CA GLU A 104 -12.30 -4.85 7.46
C GLU A 104 -11.09 -4.90 6.53
N TYR A 105 -11.32 -4.58 5.25
CA TYR A 105 -10.31 -4.60 4.20
C TYR A 105 -10.32 -3.25 3.49
N LEU A 106 -9.20 -2.54 3.58
CA LEU A 106 -9.06 -1.19 3.02
C LEU A 106 -8.02 -1.19 1.91
N TRP A 107 -8.30 -0.51 0.81
CA TRP A 107 -7.30 -0.01 -0.12
C TRP A 107 -7.09 1.46 0.15
N VAL A 108 -5.84 1.87 0.37
CA VAL A 108 -5.49 3.25 0.71
C VAL A 108 -4.54 3.79 -0.33
N GLN A 109 -4.93 4.92 -0.92
CA GLN A 109 -4.17 5.60 -1.97
C GLN A 109 -4.21 7.12 -1.79
N GLU A 110 -3.20 7.82 -2.29
CA GLU A 110 -3.17 9.28 -2.24
C GLU A 110 -3.83 9.90 -3.47
N GLU A 111 -3.91 9.14 -4.55
CA GLU A 111 -4.59 9.53 -5.77
C GLU A 111 -6.09 9.77 -5.49
N PRO A 112 -6.74 10.68 -6.25
CA PRO A 112 -8.20 10.77 -6.27
C PRO A 112 -8.87 9.40 -6.48
N GLU A 113 -10.07 9.21 -5.94
CA GLU A 113 -10.78 7.92 -6.03
C GLU A 113 -10.99 7.45 -7.48
N ASN A 114 -11.24 8.38 -8.41
CA ASN A 114 -11.35 8.11 -9.84
C ASN A 114 -10.00 7.87 -10.55
N MET A 115 -8.88 7.86 -9.81
CA MET A 115 -7.52 7.67 -10.29
C MET A 115 -6.80 6.56 -9.50
N GLY A 116 -5.49 6.41 -9.73
CA GLY A 116 -4.68 5.40 -9.04
C GLY A 116 -5.07 3.98 -9.43
N ALA A 117 -4.92 3.05 -8.49
CA ALA A 117 -5.18 1.63 -8.74
C ALA A 117 -6.63 1.21 -8.46
N TRP A 118 -7.45 2.07 -7.85
CA TRP A 118 -8.75 1.71 -7.31
C TRP A 118 -9.66 1.01 -8.34
N SER A 119 -9.90 1.65 -9.49
CA SER A 119 -10.73 1.08 -10.57
C SER A 119 -10.20 -0.24 -11.13
N TYR A 120 -8.88 -0.44 -11.11
CA TYR A 120 -8.28 -1.72 -11.49
C TYR A 120 -8.57 -2.80 -10.44
N LEU A 121 -8.34 -2.50 -9.17
CA LEU A 121 -8.53 -3.41 -8.04
C LEU A 121 -9.99 -3.80 -7.84
N LEU A 122 -10.95 -2.90 -8.07
CA LEU A 122 -12.38 -3.22 -8.07
C LEU A 122 -12.72 -4.40 -9.00
N ARG A 123 -12.00 -4.53 -10.13
CA ARG A 123 -12.25 -5.60 -11.10
C ARG A 123 -11.47 -6.88 -10.78
N THR A 124 -10.29 -6.77 -10.19
CA THR A 124 -9.33 -7.88 -10.03
C THR A 124 -9.22 -8.43 -8.62
N PHE A 125 -9.33 -7.60 -7.59
CA PHE A 125 -9.25 -7.99 -6.19
C PHE A 125 -10.66 -8.21 -5.62
N ARG A 126 -11.23 -9.39 -5.88
CA ARG A 126 -12.61 -9.74 -5.48
C ARG A 126 -12.69 -10.68 -4.26
N ASP A 127 -11.55 -11.09 -3.71
CA ASP A 127 -11.53 -12.06 -2.60
C ASP A 127 -12.14 -11.51 -1.29
N VAL A 128 -12.25 -10.18 -1.16
CA VAL A 128 -12.77 -9.49 0.03
C VAL A 128 -13.59 -8.25 -0.36
N PRO A 129 -14.51 -7.79 0.50
CA PRO A 129 -15.23 -6.52 0.30
C PRO A 129 -14.30 -5.32 0.57
N LEU A 130 -13.45 -5.02 -0.39
CA LEU A 130 -12.45 -3.95 -0.32
C LEU A 130 -13.14 -2.58 -0.33
N ARG A 131 -12.77 -1.69 0.61
CA ARG A 131 -13.20 -0.29 0.62
C ARG A 131 -12.04 0.64 0.33
N CYS A 132 -12.28 1.73 -0.40
CA CYS A 132 -11.24 2.69 -0.73
C CYS A 132 -11.20 3.85 0.26
N ILE A 133 -10.00 4.25 0.67
CA ILE A 133 -9.72 5.55 1.28
C ILE A 133 -8.76 6.28 0.35
N ALA A 134 -9.25 7.38 -0.22
CA ALA A 134 -8.57 8.15 -1.24
C ALA A 134 -8.87 9.64 -1.10
N ARG A 135 -8.21 10.48 -1.92
CA ARG A 135 -8.67 11.86 -2.11
C ARG A 135 -10.04 11.85 -2.81
N PRO A 136 -10.90 12.86 -2.59
CA PRO A 136 -12.14 12.99 -3.34
C PRO A 136 -11.89 12.99 -4.85
N GLU A 137 -12.86 12.51 -5.62
CA GLU A 137 -12.79 12.52 -7.08
C GLU A 137 -12.49 13.93 -7.61
N SER A 138 -11.66 14.00 -8.64
CA SER A 138 -11.30 15.26 -9.26
C SER A 138 -10.95 15.07 -10.74
N ALA A 139 -11.17 16.12 -11.52
CA ALA A 139 -10.65 16.18 -12.89
C ALA A 139 -9.13 16.43 -12.91
N SER A 140 -8.59 17.09 -11.87
CA SER A 140 -7.15 17.34 -11.73
C SER A 140 -6.50 16.22 -10.90
N PRO A 141 -5.27 15.78 -11.22
CA PRO A 141 -4.55 14.79 -10.41
C PRO A 141 -4.28 15.22 -8.96
N ALA A 142 -4.17 16.53 -8.72
CA ALA A 142 -3.93 17.11 -7.40
C ALA A 142 -4.50 18.52 -7.30
N THR A 143 -4.72 18.98 -6.07
CA THR A 143 -5.00 20.40 -5.79
C THR A 143 -3.75 21.25 -6.02
N GLY A 144 -3.94 22.47 -6.54
CA GLY A 144 -2.89 23.48 -6.64
C GLY A 144 -2.52 24.15 -5.32
N SER A 145 -3.31 23.93 -4.25
CA SER A 145 -3.07 24.51 -2.93
C SER A 145 -2.36 23.54 -2.01
N LYS A 146 -1.14 23.90 -1.57
CA LYS A 146 -0.36 23.11 -0.61
C LYS A 146 -1.15 22.82 0.68
N LYS A 147 -1.81 23.84 1.25
CA LYS A 147 -2.61 23.71 2.47
C LYS A 147 -3.75 22.70 2.31
N GLN A 148 -4.41 22.70 1.15
CA GLN A 148 -5.48 21.74 0.87
C GLN A 148 -4.92 20.32 0.68
N SER A 149 -3.76 20.19 0.01
CA SER A 149 -3.08 18.90 -0.18
C SER A 149 -2.69 18.27 1.15
N GLU A 150 -2.09 19.05 2.07
CA GLU A 150 -1.71 18.60 3.41
C GLU A 150 -2.93 18.18 4.25
N LYS A 151 -4.03 18.94 4.15
CA LYS A 151 -5.29 18.59 4.81
C LYS A 151 -5.84 17.26 4.31
N GLN A 152 -5.92 17.08 2.99
CA GLN A 152 -6.40 15.84 2.38
C GLN A 152 -5.50 14.64 2.75
N GLN A 153 -4.18 14.86 2.77
CA GLN A 153 -3.22 13.84 3.16
C GLN A 153 -3.45 13.36 4.59
N LYS A 154 -3.59 14.31 5.53
CA LYS A 154 -3.88 14.02 6.92
C LYS A 154 -5.22 13.27 7.08
N GLU A 155 -6.25 13.70 6.36
CA GLU A 155 -7.57 13.03 6.38
C GLU A 155 -7.50 11.56 5.95
N ILE A 156 -6.69 11.23 4.93
CA ILE A 156 -6.49 9.84 4.48
C ILE A 156 -5.85 9.01 5.58
N VAL A 157 -4.76 9.50 6.17
CA VAL A 157 -4.01 8.80 7.22
C VAL A 157 -4.87 8.62 8.47
N ASP A 158 -5.57 9.67 8.90
CA ASP A 158 -6.44 9.64 10.08
C ASP A 158 -7.61 8.68 9.88
N LYS A 159 -8.34 8.74 8.74
CA LYS A 159 -9.46 7.83 8.44
C LYS A 159 -9.03 6.35 8.35
N THR A 160 -7.78 6.09 7.94
CA THR A 160 -7.27 4.73 7.81
C THR A 160 -7.07 4.07 9.18
N LEU A 161 -6.66 4.85 10.18
CA LEU A 161 -6.24 4.36 11.49
C LEU A 161 -7.18 4.74 12.65
N SER A 162 -8.26 5.47 12.35
CA SER A 162 -9.36 5.76 13.27
C SER A 162 -10.22 4.54 13.60
#